data_AF-A0A1X7UVJ6-F1
#
_entry.id   AF-A0A1X7UVJ6-F1
#
_cell.length_a   1.000
_cell.length_b   1.000
_cell.length_c   1.000
_cell.angle_alpha   90.00
_cell.angle_beta   90.00
_cell.angle_gamma   90.00
#
_symmetry.space_group_name_H-M   'P 1'
#
loop_
_entity.id
_entity.type
_entity.pdbx_description
1 polymer ?
#
loop_
_entity_poly.entity_id
_entity_poly.type
_entity_poly.pdbx_seq_one_letter_code
_entity_poly.pdbx_strand_id
1 'polypeptide(L)'
;DGNPLTRDQFVRLLRDALSSRGIDSQQYSGHSFRIGAATAAAQANVPDHLIKVLGRWRSEAYQIYIQTPPTVWAAVSTSLAKSATSHSQSVNRP
;
A
#
# COMPACT_ATOMS: atom_id res chain seq x y z
N ASP A 1 -21.06 25.07 11.39
CA ASP A 1 -20.57 25.00 12.78
C ASP A 1 -19.05 25.08 12.95
N GLY A 2 -18.23 24.92 11.90
CA GLY A 2 -16.77 25.16 11.98
C GLY A 2 -15.96 24.19 12.85
N ASN A 3 -16.63 23.28 13.55
CA ASN A 3 -16.00 22.30 14.44
C ASN A 3 -15.26 21.22 13.64
N PRO A 4 -14.11 20.74 14.13
CA PRO A 4 -13.41 19.61 13.52
C PRO A 4 -14.28 18.34 13.50
N LEU A 5 -14.19 17.59 12.40
CA LEU A 5 -14.85 16.29 12.29
C LEU A 5 -14.24 15.32 13.31
N THR A 6 -15.09 14.72 14.16
CA THR A 6 -14.60 13.74 15.14
C THR A 6 -14.31 12.40 14.46
N ARG A 7 -13.42 11.62 15.07
CA ARG A 7 -13.07 10.29 14.60
C ARG A 7 -14.31 9.39 14.47
N ASP A 8 -15.23 9.46 15.42
CA ASP A 8 -16.43 8.63 15.38
C ASP A 8 -17.44 9.11 14.33
N GLN A 9 -17.56 10.42 14.10
CA GLN A 9 -18.35 10.95 12.99
C GLN A 9 -17.81 10.44 11.65
N PHE A 10 -16.49 10.54 11.44
CA PHE A 10 -15.85 10.02 10.23
C PHE A 10 -16.08 8.52 10.03
N VAL A 11 -15.85 7.71 11.08
CA VAL A 11 -16.02 6.26 11.00
C VAL A 11 -17.47 5.87 10.72
N ARG A 12 -18.46 6.57 11.31
CA ARG A 12 -19.88 6.35 11.00
C ARG A 12 -20.17 6.61 9.52
N LEU A 13 -19.78 7.79 9.02
CA LEU A 13 -19.98 8.15 7.61
C LEU A 13 -19.31 7.15 6.65
N LEU A 14 -18.11 6.69 6.98
CA LEU A 14 -17.41 5.65 6.22
C LEU A 14 -18.20 4.34 6.20
N ARG A 15 -18.68 3.89 7.36
CA ARG A 15 -19.43 2.63 7.46
C ARG A 15 -20.76 2.67 6.72
N ASP A 16 -21.46 3.81 6.76
CA ASP A 16 -22.71 4.00 6.02
C ASP A 16 -22.47 3.94 4.51
N ALA A 17 -21.39 4.57 4.03
CA ALA A 17 -21.00 4.57 2.62
C ALA A 17 -20.54 3.18 2.11
N LEU A 18 -19.96 2.35 2.98
CA LEU A 18 -19.58 0.96 2.66
C LEU A 18 -20.79 0.03 2.69
N SER A 19 -21.63 0.14 3.72
CA SER A 19 -22.81 -0.72 3.90
C SER A 19 -23.82 -0.51 2.78
N SER A 20 -23.99 0.72 2.30
CA SER A 20 -24.82 1.03 1.11
C SER A 20 -24.33 0.38 -0.19
N ARG A 21 -23.08 -0.11 -0.22
CA ARG A 21 -22.49 -0.86 -1.35
C ARG A 21 -22.39 -2.36 -1.09
N GLY A 22 -22.99 -2.87 -0.02
CA GLY A 22 -22.92 -4.30 0.35
C GLY A 22 -21.55 -4.75 0.85
N ILE A 23 -20.67 -3.81 1.22
CA ILE A 23 -19.35 -4.12 1.78
C ILE A 23 -19.48 -4.26 3.30
N ASP A 24 -18.90 -5.32 3.87
CA ASP A 24 -18.84 -5.49 5.33
C ASP A 24 -18.03 -4.35 5.97
N SER A 25 -18.75 -3.39 6.52
CA SER A 25 -18.19 -2.15 7.06
C SER A 25 -17.50 -2.34 8.42
N GLN A 26 -17.67 -3.48 9.09
CA GLN A 26 -17.04 -3.75 10.38
C GLN A 26 -15.52 -3.95 10.25
N GLN A 27 -15.06 -4.39 9.09
CA GLN A 27 -13.64 -4.60 8.79
C GLN A 27 -12.87 -3.31 8.50
N TYR A 28 -13.56 -2.17 8.41
CA TYR A 28 -12.95 -0.91 7.95
C TYR A 28 -13.00 0.19 9.02
N SER A 29 -11.90 0.93 9.09
CA SER A 29 -11.76 2.11 9.94
C SER A 29 -10.88 3.15 9.25
N GLY A 30 -10.67 4.30 9.89
CA GLY A 30 -9.71 5.30 9.41
C GLY A 30 -8.29 4.76 9.26
N HIS A 31 -7.91 3.72 10.02
CA HIS A 31 -6.61 3.06 9.87
C HIS A 31 -6.50 2.34 8.52
N SER A 32 -7.55 1.63 8.10
CA SER A 32 -7.62 0.98 6.78
C SER A 32 -7.43 1.98 5.64
N PHE A 33 -7.95 3.20 5.80
CA PHE A 33 -7.74 4.30 4.86
C PHE A 33 -6.27 4.73 4.76
N ARG A 34 -5.54 4.77 5.88
CA ARG A 34 -4.11 5.08 5.88
C ARG A 34 -3.29 4.02 5.16
N ILE A 35 -3.62 2.74 5.37
CA ILE A 35 -3.00 1.61 4.66
C ILE A 35 -3.26 1.74 3.16
N GLY A 36 -4.52 1.95 2.77
CA GLY A 36 -4.90 2.12 1.38
C GLY A 36 -4.20 3.32 0.72
N ALA A 37 -4.15 4.47 1.39
CA ALA A 37 -3.48 5.66 0.86
C ALA A 37 -1.96 5.46 0.67
N ALA A 38 -1.28 4.84 1.65
CA ALA A 38 0.14 4.52 1.53
C ALA A 38 0.41 3.57 0.36
N THR A 39 -0.40 2.51 0.27
CA THR A 39 -0.30 1.49 -0.78
C THR A 39 -0.56 2.09 -2.16
N ALA A 40 -1.60 2.90 -2.31
CA ALA A 40 -1.93 3.56 -3.57
C ALA A 40 -0.84 4.54 -4.02
N ALA A 41 -0.26 5.30 -3.09
CA ALA A 41 0.86 6.20 -3.41
C ALA A 41 2.10 5.42 -3.87
N ALA A 42 2.44 4.31 -3.20
CA ALA A 42 3.54 3.45 -3.62
C ALA A 42 3.29 2.84 -5.01
N GLN A 43 2.06 2.37 -5.29
CA GLN A 43 1.67 1.85 -6.61
C GLN A 43 1.74 2.92 -7.71
N ALA A 44 1.49 4.19 -7.35
CA ALA A 44 1.62 5.33 -8.25
C ALA A 44 3.09 5.78 -8.44
N ASN A 45 4.07 5.01 -7.94
CA ASN A 45 5.50 5.35 -7.96
C ASN A 45 5.82 6.70 -7.30
N VAL A 46 5.01 7.12 -6.31
CA VAL A 46 5.34 8.29 -5.49
C VAL A 46 6.59 7.94 -4.68
N PRO A 47 7.64 8.79 -4.69
CA PRO A 47 8.83 8.57 -3.89
C PRO A 47 8.51 8.36 -2.40
N ASP A 48 9.15 7.37 -1.78
CA ASP A 48 8.91 6.96 -0.39
C ASP A 48 8.95 8.12 0.62
N HIS A 49 9.88 9.06 0.46
CA HIS A 49 9.98 10.23 1.32
C HIS A 49 8.74 11.15 1.25
N LEU A 50 8.07 11.22 0.10
CA LEU A 50 6.81 11.96 -0.04
C LEU A 50 5.66 11.19 0.60
N ILE A 51 5.61 9.86 0.47
CA ILE A 51 4.62 9.02 1.17
C ILE A 51 4.74 9.23 2.68
N LYS A 52 5.98 9.24 3.19
CA LYS A 52 6.32 9.51 4.58
C LYS A 52 5.78 10.88 5.05
N VAL A 53 6.00 11.93 4.26
CA VAL A 53 5.49 13.29 4.54
C VAL A 53 3.95 13.33 4.49
N LEU A 54 3.34 12.76 3.46
CA LEU A 54 1.88 12.74 3.27
C LEU A 54 1.15 12.06 4.43
N GLY A 55 1.66 10.93 4.91
CA GLY A 55 1.09 10.25 6.07
C GLY A 55 1.61 10.75 7.43
N ARG A 56 2.41 11.82 7.43
CA ARG A 56 2.94 12.48 8.65
C ARG A 56 3.75 11.52 9.52
N TRP A 57 4.46 10.58 8.91
CA TRP A 57 5.34 9.65 9.61
C TRP A 57 6.71 10.28 9.85
N ARG A 58 7.24 10.13 11.07
CA ARG A 58 8.59 10.57 11.42
C ARG A 58 9.64 9.49 11.19
N SER A 59 9.27 8.24 11.39
CA SER A 59 10.11 7.05 11.17
C SER A 59 9.72 6.30 9.90
N GLU A 60 10.42 5.21 9.62
CA GLU A 60 10.12 4.28 8.51
C GLU A 60 8.87 3.42 8.78
N ALA A 61 8.07 3.72 9.82
CA ALA A 61 6.84 3.00 10.13
C ALA A 61 5.75 3.10 9.05
N TYR A 62 5.94 3.90 7.99
CA TYR A 62 5.03 3.89 6.83
C TYR A 62 5.18 2.61 5.99
N GLN A 63 6.34 1.95 6.03
CA GLN A 63 6.62 0.76 5.21
C GLN A 63 5.63 -0.37 5.50
N ILE A 64 5.27 -0.57 6.78
CA ILE A 64 4.27 -1.60 7.16
C ILE A 64 2.84 -1.29 6.70
N TYR A 65 2.58 -0.05 6.25
CA TYR A 65 1.28 0.35 5.70
C TYR A 65 1.21 0.12 4.18
N ILE A 66 2.34 -0.12 3.50
CA ILE A 66 2.39 -0.40 2.07
C ILE A 66 2.16 -1.90 1.87
N GLN A 67 0.97 -2.27 1.41
CA GLN A 67 0.63 -3.66 1.11
C GLN A 67 0.97 -3.99 -0.34
N THR A 68 2.10 -4.66 -0.54
CA THR A 68 2.52 -5.15 -1.84
C THR A 68 1.75 -6.43 -2.21
N PRO A 69 0.99 -6.45 -3.32
CA PRO A 69 0.25 -7.65 -3.73
C PRO A 69 1.17 -8.87 -3.95
N PRO A 70 0.71 -10.10 -3.64
CA PRO A 70 1.48 -11.34 -3.89
C PRO A 70 1.98 -11.49 -5.33
N THR A 71 1.24 -10.93 -6.30
CA THR A 71 1.60 -10.95 -7.72
C THR A 71 2.92 -10.23 -8.00
N VAL A 72 3.20 -9.15 -7.27
CA VAL A 72 4.45 -8.39 -7.42
C VAL A 72 5.63 -9.22 -6.94
N TRP A 73 5.50 -9.91 -5.80
CA TRP A 73 6.54 -10.82 -5.28
C TRP A 73 6.83 -11.98 -6.24
N ALA A 74 5.79 -12.55 -6.85
CA ALA A 74 5.94 -13.60 -7.85
C ALA A 74 6.68 -13.10 -9.11
N ALA A 75 6.37 -11.89 -9.57
CA ALA A 75 7.04 -11.27 -10.71
C ALA A 75 8.52 -10.98 -10.44
N VAL A 76 8.85 -10.47 -9.25
CA VAL A 76 10.24 -10.25 -8.82
C VAL A 76 11.01 -11.57 -8.78
N SER A 77 10.44 -12.61 -8.17
CA SER A 77 11.04 -13.94 -8.08
C SER A 77 11.37 -14.50 -9.47
N THR A 78 10.43 -14.37 -10.41
CA THR A 78 10.60 -14.80 -11.80
C THR A 78 11.70 -14.00 -12.51
N SER A 79 11.77 -12.69 -12.29
CA SER A 79 12.77 -11.81 -12.90
C SER A 79 14.19 -12.10 -12.39
N LEU A 80 14.32 -12.41 -11.10
CA LEU A 80 15.58 -12.84 -10.49
C LEU A 80 16.05 -14.20 -11.03
N ALA A 81 15.15 -15.18 -11.14
CA ALA A 81 15.46 -16.50 -11.71
C ALA A 81 15.96 -16.40 -13.16
N LYS A 82 15.31 -15.55 -13.98
CA LYS A 82 15.75 -15.27 -15.36
C LYS A 82 17.14 -14.63 -15.41
N SER A 83 17.41 -13.67 -14.52
CA SER A 83 18.70 -12.97 -14.45
C SER A 83 19.84 -13.92 -14.04
N ALA A 84 19.58 -14.84 -13.10
CA ALA A 84 20.54 -15.86 -12.70
C ALA A 84 20.90 -16.82 -13.85
N THR A 85 19.94 -17.13 -14.73
CA THR A 85 20.15 -18.05 -15.85
C THR A 85 20.98 -17.39 -16.97
N SER A 86 20.83 -16.07 -17.19
CA SER A 86 21.66 -15.33 -18.15
C SER A 86 23.13 -15.22 -17.73
N HIS A 87 23.42 -15.16 -16.42
CA HIS A 87 24.80 -15.09 -15.94
C HIS A 87 25.57 -16.39 -16.23
N SER A 88 24.92 -17.55 -16.13
CA SER A 88 25.54 -18.85 -16.45
C SER A 88 25.79 -19.08 -17.94
N GLN A 89 25.08 -18.40 -18.85
CA GLN A 89 25.32 -18.52 -20.30
C GLN A 89 26.48 -17.66 -20.81
N SER A 90 26.90 -16.63 -20.07
CA SER A 90 28.06 -15.78 -20.47
C SER A 90 29.41 -16.39 -20.10
N VAL A 91 29.47 -17.37 -19.21
CA VAL A 91 30.72 -18.00 -18.74
C VAL A 91 31.14 -19.19 -19.61
N ASN A 92 30.29 -19.64 -20.54
CA ASN A 92 30.50 -20.84 -21.33
C ASN A 92 30.52 -20.57 -22.84
N ARG A 93 31.23 -19.50 -23.26
CA ARG A 93 31.49 -19.20 -24.67
C ARG A 93 32.96 -19.53 -24.97
N PRO A 94 33.26 -20.43 -25.93
CA PRO A 94 34.63 -20.82 -26.28
C PRO A 94 35.43 -19.65 -26.86
#